data_AF-A0A5D2L6Q7-F1
#
_entry.id   AF-A0A5D2L6Q7-F1
#
_cell.length_a   1.000
_cell.length_b   1.000
_cell.length_c   1.000
_cell.angle_alpha   90.00
_cell.angle_beta   90.00
_cell.angle_gamma   90.00
#
_symmetry.space_group_name_H-M   'P 1'
#
loop_
_entity.id
_entity.type
_entity.pdbx_description
1 polymer ?
#
loop_
_entity_poly.entity_id
_entity_poly.type
_entity_poly.pdbx_seq_one_letter_code
_entity_poly.pdbx_strand_id
1 'polypeptide(L)'
;MMARSLSHLKGLFIEGCEEIERLILAKDQVSSSSSNGDTSLQPMSFPNLTEIVVIDCKNLSSLFPFGFAPVLPKLERLIVERNSKLEQVFELEEKAEVVAEEEMKFDKLLNLSLEELPGLIHFCPKGYHFVFPEMTQLKVRDCPKLTTVFFIDSQKFIHCKTKVPQLVEQEAVEESTTVSNVIFN
;
A
#
# COMPACT_ATOMS: atom_id res chain seq x y z
N MET A 1 15.77 -3.35 -26.66
CA MET A 1 16.05 -4.34 -25.60
C MET A 1 15.16 -3.97 -24.42
N MET A 2 14.05 -4.68 -24.23
CA MET A 2 13.09 -4.38 -23.15
C MET A 2 13.64 -4.95 -21.83
N ALA A 3 13.76 -4.12 -20.80
CA ALA A 3 14.19 -4.54 -19.47
C ALA A 3 13.09 -5.41 -18.82
N ARG A 4 13.06 -6.70 -19.16
CA ARG A 4 11.95 -7.62 -18.83
C ARG A 4 11.89 -8.04 -17.36
N SER A 5 12.91 -7.76 -16.55
CA SER A 5 12.86 -7.87 -15.09
C SER A 5 14.03 -7.09 -14.51
N LEU A 6 13.75 -6.19 -13.56
CA LEU A 6 14.79 -5.55 -12.76
C LEU A 6 15.10 -6.43 -11.55
N SER A 7 15.55 -7.65 -11.81
CA SER A 7 15.79 -8.70 -10.80
C SER A 7 16.86 -8.32 -9.78
N HIS A 8 17.70 -7.33 -10.06
CA HIS A 8 18.70 -6.82 -9.13
C HIS A 8 18.27 -5.54 -8.40
N LEU A 9 17.12 -4.95 -8.75
CA LEU A 9 16.66 -3.72 -8.12
C LEU A 9 16.29 -3.99 -6.67
N LYS A 10 16.97 -3.27 -5.77
CA LYS A 10 16.76 -3.35 -4.32
C LYS A 10 16.04 -2.12 -3.76
N GLY A 11 16.32 -0.96 -4.33
CA GLY A 11 15.67 0.30 -3.97
C GLY A 11 15.06 0.96 -5.19
N LEU A 12 13.82 1.43 -5.04
CA LEU A 12 13.13 2.27 -6.01
C LEU A 12 12.91 3.64 -5.36
N PHE A 13 13.57 4.66 -5.90
CA PHE A 13 13.52 6.03 -5.39
C PHE A 13 12.92 6.92 -6.48
N ILE A 14 11.81 7.56 -6.18
CA ILE A 14 11.09 8.45 -7.10
C ILE A 14 10.88 9.76 -6.39
N GLU A 15 11.44 10.84 -6.94
CA GLU A 15 11.37 12.16 -6.35
C GLU A 15 11.02 13.19 -7.43
N GLY A 16 10.07 14.07 -7.14
CA GLY A 16 9.75 15.23 -8.00
C GLY A 16 9.21 14.86 -9.38
N CYS A 17 8.65 13.65 -9.55
CA CYS A 17 8.12 13.20 -10.84
C CYS A 17 6.74 13.79 -11.08
N GLU A 18 6.66 14.81 -11.92
CA GLU A 18 5.41 15.54 -12.19
C GLU A 18 4.51 14.83 -13.21
N GLU A 19 5.00 13.87 -14.01
CA GLU A 19 4.19 13.15 -15.00
C GLU A 19 3.66 11.79 -14.51
N ILE A 20 4.19 11.27 -13.39
CA ILE A 20 3.78 9.96 -12.89
C ILE A 20 2.43 10.07 -12.19
N GLU A 21 1.42 9.38 -12.74
CA GLU A 21 0.09 9.28 -12.14
C GLU A 21 -0.11 8.04 -11.29
N ARG A 22 0.56 6.93 -11.66
CA ARG A 22 0.49 5.63 -11.00
C ARG A 22 1.82 4.89 -11.08
N LEU A 23 2.16 4.11 -10.05
CA LEU A 23 3.35 3.27 -10.05
C LEU A 23 3.00 1.86 -10.58
N ILE A 24 3.08 1.67 -11.91
CA ILE A 24 2.83 0.35 -12.51
C ILE A 24 4.03 -0.56 -12.24
N LEU A 25 3.92 -1.42 -11.23
CA LEU A 25 4.68 -2.66 -11.13
C LEU A 25 3.75 -3.72 -11.75
N ALA A 26 4.22 -4.58 -12.65
CA ALA A 26 3.34 -5.16 -13.68
C ALA A 26 2.61 -6.44 -13.28
N LYS A 27 1.26 -6.43 -13.36
CA LYS A 27 0.40 -7.63 -13.40
C LYS A 27 -0.82 -7.29 -14.25
N ASP A 28 -0.65 -7.28 -15.56
CA ASP A 28 -1.81 -7.34 -16.44
C ASP A 28 -2.11 -8.80 -16.76
N GLN A 29 -3.19 -9.31 -16.16
CA GLN A 29 -4.23 -9.98 -16.93
C GLN A 29 -5.58 -9.79 -16.22
N VAL A 30 -6.27 -8.69 -16.54
CA VAL A 30 -7.75 -8.70 -16.60
C VAL A 30 -8.10 -8.79 -18.09
N SER A 31 -8.07 -10.01 -18.64
CA SER A 31 -8.64 -10.24 -19.96
C SER A 31 -10.16 -10.24 -19.86
N SER A 32 -10.79 -9.16 -20.33
CA SER A 32 -12.06 -9.30 -21.06
C SER A 32 -11.80 -9.04 -22.55
N SER A 33 -12.06 -10.09 -23.34
CA SER A 33 -12.24 -10.17 -24.80
C SER A 33 -11.02 -10.10 -25.75
N SER A 34 -10.73 -11.28 -26.31
CA SER A 34 -10.47 -11.58 -27.73
C SER A 34 -9.71 -10.58 -28.62
N SER A 35 -8.47 -10.90 -28.99
CA SER A 35 -8.04 -10.98 -30.40
C SER A 35 -6.72 -11.74 -30.48
N ASN A 36 -6.56 -12.54 -31.53
CA ASN A 36 -5.38 -13.34 -31.82
C ASN A 36 -4.17 -12.44 -32.09
N GLY A 37 -3.14 -12.56 -31.25
CA GLY A 37 -1.85 -11.90 -31.41
C GLY A 37 -0.99 -12.11 -30.18
N ASP A 38 -0.10 -13.11 -30.24
CA ASP A 38 0.87 -13.45 -29.21
C ASP A 38 1.67 -12.22 -28.75
N THR A 39 1.23 -11.64 -27.63
CA THR A 39 2.02 -10.69 -26.87
C THR A 39 2.02 -11.18 -25.42
N SER A 40 2.87 -12.17 -25.15
CA SER A 40 3.21 -12.59 -23.79
C SER A 40 3.87 -11.44 -23.04
N LEU A 41 3.06 -10.56 -22.43
CA LEU A 41 3.55 -9.59 -21.45
C LEU A 41 3.64 -10.29 -20.10
N GLN A 42 4.80 -10.90 -19.87
CA GLN A 42 5.20 -11.49 -18.59
C GLN A 42 5.20 -10.41 -17.49
N PRO A 43 4.79 -10.73 -16.24
CA PRO A 43 4.87 -9.80 -15.13
C PRO A 43 6.32 -9.31 -14.93
N MET A 44 6.54 -7.99 -14.97
CA MET A 44 7.77 -7.41 -14.43
C MET A 44 7.78 -7.61 -12.92
N SER A 45 8.43 -8.70 -12.50
CA SER A 45 8.65 -9.02 -11.10
C SER A 45 9.88 -8.26 -10.58
N PHE A 46 9.76 -7.72 -9.37
CA PHE A 46 10.84 -7.09 -8.59
C PHE A 46 11.18 -7.97 -7.37
N PRO A 47 11.68 -9.19 -7.59
CA PRO A 47 11.78 -10.21 -6.53
C PRO A 47 12.79 -9.86 -5.41
N ASN A 48 13.62 -8.83 -5.63
CA ASN A 48 14.66 -8.39 -4.71
C ASN A 48 14.46 -6.95 -4.22
N LEU A 49 13.33 -6.31 -4.52
CA LEU A 49 13.04 -4.96 -4.08
C LEU A 49 12.73 -4.97 -2.59
N THR A 50 13.56 -4.26 -1.83
CA THR A 50 13.50 -4.15 -0.37
C THR A 50 13.08 -2.76 0.09
N GLU A 51 13.25 -1.73 -0.76
CA GLU A 51 12.96 -0.35 -0.40
C GLU A 51 12.22 0.37 -1.52
N ILE A 52 11.16 1.10 -1.16
CA ILE A 52 10.45 2.02 -2.03
C ILE A 52 10.33 3.36 -1.31
N VAL A 53 10.77 4.42 -1.97
CA VAL A 53 10.70 5.80 -1.49
C VAL A 53 10.08 6.65 -2.60
N VAL A 54 8.97 7.34 -2.30
CA VAL A 54 8.25 8.19 -3.25
C VAL A 54 7.98 9.55 -2.61
N ILE A 55 8.58 10.60 -3.17
CA ILE A 55 8.59 11.94 -2.59
C ILE A 55 8.17 13.00 -3.62
N ASP A 56 7.30 13.93 -3.24
CA ASP A 56 6.97 15.14 -4.02
C ASP A 56 6.50 14.89 -5.47
N CYS A 57 5.77 13.80 -5.72
CA CYS A 57 5.17 13.48 -7.02
C CYS A 57 3.73 14.01 -7.08
N LYS A 58 3.57 15.23 -7.61
CA LYS A 58 2.32 16.02 -7.49
C LYS A 58 1.13 15.50 -8.30
N ASN A 59 1.34 14.65 -9.29
CA ASN A 59 0.27 14.06 -10.10
C ASN A 59 0.00 12.59 -9.76
N LEU A 60 0.76 12.01 -8.82
CA LEU A 60 0.58 10.64 -8.38
C LEU A 60 -0.74 10.51 -7.62
N SER A 61 -1.65 9.68 -8.11
CA SER A 61 -2.99 9.45 -7.56
C SER A 61 -3.10 8.13 -6.80
N SER A 62 -2.39 7.10 -7.26
CA SER A 62 -2.23 5.83 -6.56
C SER A 62 -0.82 5.26 -6.70
N LEU A 63 -0.37 4.47 -5.73
CA LEU A 63 0.90 3.74 -5.85
C LEU A 63 0.69 2.39 -6.52
N PHE A 64 0.09 1.43 -5.82
CA PHE A 64 0.01 0.05 -6.27
C PHE A 64 -1.44 -0.35 -6.57
N PRO A 65 -1.71 -1.13 -7.63
CA PRO A 65 -2.96 -1.89 -7.71
C PRO A 65 -3.05 -2.89 -6.55
N PHE A 66 -4.22 -3.16 -5.99
CA PHE A 66 -4.39 -3.97 -4.78
C PHE A 66 -3.76 -5.37 -4.90
N GLY A 67 -3.84 -5.98 -6.09
CA GLY A 67 -3.22 -7.27 -6.41
C GLY A 67 -1.68 -7.31 -6.36
N PHE A 68 -1.01 -6.21 -5.96
CA PHE A 68 0.45 -6.07 -5.88
C PHE A 68 1.08 -6.41 -4.54
N ALA A 69 0.32 -6.38 -3.46
CA ALA A 69 0.83 -6.72 -2.15
C ALA A 69 1.59 -8.07 -2.08
N PRO A 70 1.15 -9.17 -2.76
CA PRO A 70 1.90 -10.43 -2.77
C PRO A 70 3.11 -10.43 -3.72
N VAL A 71 3.34 -9.35 -4.48
CA VAL A 71 4.38 -9.23 -5.52
C VAL A 71 5.60 -8.45 -5.01
N LEU A 72 5.57 -8.00 -3.76
CA LEU A 72 6.68 -7.33 -3.06
C LEU A 72 7.20 -8.19 -1.89
N PRO A 73 7.62 -9.45 -2.13
CA PRO A 73 7.86 -10.45 -1.08
C PRO A 73 9.04 -10.14 -0.16
N LYS A 74 9.87 -9.15 -0.52
CA LYS A 74 11.05 -8.73 0.24
C LYS A 74 11.00 -7.27 0.66
N LEU A 75 9.87 -6.59 0.49
CA LEU A 75 9.78 -5.17 0.83
C LEU A 75 9.92 -5.00 2.34
N GLU A 76 10.96 -4.29 2.73
CA GLU A 76 11.31 -3.97 4.11
C GLU A 76 10.95 -2.54 4.47
N ARG A 77 10.98 -1.61 3.50
CA ARG A 77 10.76 -0.19 3.74
C ARG A 77 9.88 0.45 2.67
N LEU A 78 8.82 1.11 3.10
CA LEU A 78 7.95 1.94 2.27
C LEU A 78 7.86 3.35 2.85
N ILE A 79 8.35 4.34 2.12
CA ILE A 79 8.31 5.75 2.51
C ILE A 79 7.58 6.54 1.43
N VAL A 80 6.55 7.28 1.84
CA VAL A 80 5.72 8.08 0.96
C VAL A 80 5.53 9.46 1.59
N GLU A 81 6.09 10.48 0.97
CA GLU A 81 6.15 11.82 1.57
C GLU A 81 5.75 12.91 0.56
N ARG A 82 5.00 13.92 1.02
CA ARG A 82 4.74 15.15 0.25
C ARG A 82 4.05 14.94 -1.11
N ASN A 83 3.35 13.81 -1.31
CA ASN A 83 2.58 13.53 -2.53
C ASN A 83 1.15 14.06 -2.39
N SER A 84 0.90 15.28 -2.87
CA SER A 84 -0.32 16.04 -2.56
C SER A 84 -1.62 15.50 -3.16
N LYS A 85 -1.54 14.80 -4.32
CA LYS A 85 -2.69 14.18 -4.99
C LYS A 85 -2.85 12.68 -4.73
N LEU A 86 -1.96 12.08 -3.94
CA LEU A 86 -2.03 10.65 -3.66
C LEU A 86 -3.27 10.37 -2.82
N GLU A 87 -4.22 9.61 -3.35
CA GLU A 87 -5.47 9.26 -2.64
C GLU A 87 -5.42 7.85 -2.05
N GLN A 88 -4.71 6.93 -2.72
CA GLN A 88 -4.67 5.52 -2.35
C GLN A 88 -3.25 4.93 -2.46
N VAL A 89 -2.74 4.30 -1.40
CA VAL A 89 -1.46 3.55 -1.51
C VAL A 89 -1.69 2.23 -2.26
N PHE A 90 -2.71 1.49 -1.88
CA PHE A 90 -3.18 0.31 -2.59
C PHE A 90 -4.59 0.58 -3.16
N GLU A 91 -4.72 0.63 -4.49
CA GLU A 91 -5.97 0.90 -5.21
C GLU A 91 -6.64 -0.40 -5.65
N LEU A 92 -7.91 -0.62 -5.28
CA LEU A 92 -8.70 -1.73 -5.82
C LEU A 92 -9.31 -1.32 -7.17
N GLU A 93 -9.09 -2.13 -8.21
CA GLU A 93 -9.79 -1.93 -9.49
C GLU A 93 -11.28 -2.25 -9.34
N GLU A 94 -12.15 -1.40 -9.90
CA GLU A 94 -13.62 -1.38 -9.70
C GLU A 94 -14.36 -2.70 -10.02
N LYS A 95 -13.71 -3.71 -10.61
CA LYS A 95 -14.31 -4.99 -11.02
C LYS A 95 -14.11 -6.13 -10.03
N ALA A 96 -13.37 -5.93 -8.94
CA ALA A 96 -13.22 -6.95 -7.91
C ALA A 96 -14.42 -6.89 -6.94
N GLU A 97 -15.35 -7.84 -7.07
CA GLU A 97 -16.37 -8.05 -6.05
C GLU A 97 -15.67 -8.37 -4.71
N VAL A 98 -15.97 -7.61 -3.66
CA VAL A 98 -15.45 -7.87 -2.32
C VAL A 98 -16.27 -9.03 -1.73
N VAL A 99 -15.80 -10.26 -1.94
CA VAL A 99 -16.54 -11.48 -1.56
C VAL A 99 -16.28 -11.87 -0.09
N ALA A 100 -15.23 -11.37 0.56
CA ALA A 100 -14.95 -11.53 1.99
C ALA A 100 -13.88 -10.52 2.45
N GLU A 101 -13.75 -10.29 3.77
CA GLU A 101 -12.54 -9.64 4.31
C GLU A 101 -11.33 -10.53 3.96
N GLU A 102 -10.53 -10.13 2.98
CA GLU A 102 -9.29 -10.82 2.65
C GLU A 102 -8.15 -10.25 3.50
N GLU A 103 -7.51 -11.13 4.27
CA GLU A 103 -6.30 -10.83 5.02
C GLU A 103 -5.09 -10.84 4.09
N MET A 104 -4.34 -9.74 4.09
CA MET A 104 -3.11 -9.55 3.32
C MET A 104 -1.92 -9.44 4.28
N LYS A 105 -0.86 -10.23 4.08
CA LYS A 105 0.33 -10.17 4.92
C LYS A 105 1.51 -9.51 4.22
N PHE A 106 2.20 -8.63 4.95
CA PHE A 106 3.48 -8.05 4.58
C PHE A 106 4.55 -8.53 5.58
N ASP A 107 4.98 -9.78 5.40
CA ASP A 107 5.86 -10.51 6.35
C ASP A 107 7.29 -9.96 6.46
N LYS A 108 7.65 -8.97 5.64
CA LYS A 108 9.00 -8.37 5.66
C LYS A 108 9.00 -6.88 5.90
N LEU A 109 7.84 -6.22 5.92
CA LEU A 109 7.79 -4.76 6.06
C LEU A 109 8.18 -4.36 7.48
N LEU A 110 9.33 -3.73 7.62
CA LEU A 110 9.90 -3.29 8.90
C LEU A 110 9.57 -1.83 9.19
N ASN A 111 9.45 -0.99 8.15
CA ASN A 111 9.24 0.44 8.26
C ASN A 111 8.21 0.96 7.23
N LEU A 112 7.17 1.61 7.73
CA LEU A 112 6.18 2.34 6.94
C LEU A 112 6.16 3.80 7.39
N SER A 113 6.41 4.72 6.45
CA SER A 113 6.27 6.16 6.66
C SER A 113 5.30 6.79 5.66
N LEU A 114 4.27 7.45 6.17
CA LEU A 114 3.27 8.22 5.44
C LEU A 114 3.25 9.64 6.01
N GLU A 115 3.88 10.60 5.34
CA GLU A 115 4.04 11.96 5.88
C GLU A 115 3.65 13.04 4.87
N GLU A 116 2.92 14.06 5.32
CA GLU A 116 2.53 15.21 4.50
C GLU A 116 1.74 14.79 3.23
N LEU A 117 0.73 13.94 3.42
CA LEU A 117 -0.12 13.42 2.35
C LEU A 117 -1.56 13.97 2.50
N PRO A 118 -1.80 15.24 2.13
CA PRO A 118 -3.11 15.90 2.31
C PRO A 118 -4.24 15.28 1.46
N GLY A 119 -3.89 14.53 0.41
CA GLY A 119 -4.82 13.81 -0.44
C GLY A 119 -5.17 12.41 0.04
N LEU A 120 -4.35 11.79 0.91
CA LEU A 120 -4.41 10.36 1.18
C LEU A 120 -5.68 10.00 1.94
N ILE A 121 -6.51 9.16 1.33
CA ILE A 121 -7.78 8.68 1.88
C ILE A 121 -7.62 7.28 2.44
N HIS A 122 -6.95 6.38 1.70
CA HIS A 122 -6.85 4.96 2.05
C HIS A 122 -5.41 4.46 1.87
N PHE A 123 -4.86 3.81 2.91
CA PHE A 123 -3.66 3.00 2.73
C PHE A 123 -4.04 1.65 2.11
N CYS A 124 -4.91 0.89 2.77
CA CYS A 124 -5.47 -0.36 2.25
C CYS A 124 -6.88 -0.16 1.69
N PRO A 125 -7.33 -0.94 0.68
CA PRO A 125 -8.69 -0.78 0.18
C PRO A 125 -9.75 -1.12 1.23
N LYS A 126 -10.97 -0.62 1.01
CA LYS A 126 -12.13 -0.92 1.88
C LYS A 126 -12.45 -2.40 1.84
N GLY A 127 -12.76 -2.98 3.00
CA GLY A 127 -13.06 -4.40 3.13
C GLY A 127 -11.83 -5.31 3.16
N TYR A 128 -10.62 -4.75 3.15
CA TYR A 128 -9.37 -5.51 3.27
C TYR A 128 -8.66 -5.23 4.59
N HIS A 129 -7.94 -6.24 5.05
CA HIS A 129 -7.22 -6.22 6.32
C HIS A 129 -5.77 -6.58 6.08
N PHE A 130 -4.84 -5.65 6.34
CA PHE A 130 -3.42 -5.94 6.20
C PHE A 130 -2.81 -6.22 7.56
N VAL A 131 -1.86 -7.14 7.60
CA VAL A 131 -1.08 -7.51 8.78
C VAL A 131 0.40 -7.34 8.48
N PHE A 132 1.13 -6.73 9.40
CA PHE A 132 2.57 -6.48 9.34
C PHE A 132 3.25 -7.15 10.55
N PRO A 133 3.62 -8.43 10.44
CA PRO A 133 4.17 -9.18 11.59
C PRO A 133 5.53 -8.69 12.08
N GLU A 134 6.36 -8.18 11.18
CA GLU A 134 7.75 -7.77 11.46
C GLU A 134 7.91 -6.25 11.60
N MET A 135 6.82 -5.48 11.61
CA MET A 135 6.92 -4.02 11.56
C MET A 135 7.46 -3.43 12.86
N THR A 136 8.56 -2.68 12.74
CA THR A 136 9.28 -2.05 13.85
C THR A 136 9.01 -0.56 13.95
N GLN A 137 8.65 0.08 12.83
CA GLN A 137 8.43 1.52 12.74
C GLN A 137 7.21 1.81 11.85
N LEU A 138 6.26 2.54 12.42
CA LEU A 138 5.11 3.11 11.71
C LEU A 138 5.07 4.61 12.01
N LYS A 139 5.08 5.41 10.95
CA LYS A 139 4.91 6.87 11.03
C LYS A 139 3.76 7.29 10.12
N VAL A 140 2.81 8.01 10.70
CA VAL A 140 1.69 8.63 9.97
C VAL A 140 1.56 10.05 10.51
N ARG A 141 1.90 11.05 9.68
CA ARG A 141 1.91 12.46 10.06
C ARG A 141 1.29 13.31 8.95
N ASP A 142 0.53 14.34 9.31
CA ASP A 142 -0.03 15.30 8.35
C ASP A 142 -0.81 14.63 7.19
N CYS A 143 -1.65 13.64 7.52
CA CYS A 143 -2.51 12.90 6.59
C CYS A 143 -4.00 13.11 6.92
N PRO A 144 -4.55 14.33 6.80
CA PRO A 144 -5.84 14.73 7.37
C PRO A 144 -7.08 14.00 6.81
N LYS A 145 -6.98 13.38 5.62
CA LYS A 145 -8.08 12.65 4.98
C LYS A 145 -8.03 11.13 5.22
N LEU A 146 -6.98 10.63 5.88
CA LEU A 146 -6.74 9.20 6.01
C LEU A 146 -7.82 8.55 6.87
N THR A 147 -8.50 7.55 6.32
CA THR A 147 -9.54 6.79 7.04
C THR A 147 -9.08 5.39 7.46
N THR A 148 -7.90 4.96 7.01
CA THR A 148 -7.28 3.70 7.46
C THR A 148 -6.88 3.81 8.93
N VAL A 149 -7.32 2.83 9.72
CA VAL A 149 -6.98 2.71 11.14
C VAL A 149 -5.85 1.69 11.29
N PHE A 150 -4.85 2.03 12.08
CA PHE A 150 -3.78 1.13 12.49
C PHE A 150 -3.96 0.72 13.95
N PHE A 151 -3.80 -0.56 14.25
CA PHE A 151 -3.90 -1.08 15.62
C PHE A 151 -2.94 -2.27 15.82
N ILE A 152 -2.66 -2.60 17.07
CA ILE A 152 -1.76 -3.69 17.45
C ILE A 152 -2.58 -4.80 18.11
N ASP A 153 -2.36 -6.05 17.72
CA ASP A 153 -3.04 -7.20 18.32
C ASP A 153 -2.28 -7.78 19.55
N SER A 154 -2.80 -8.88 20.09
CA SER A 154 -2.18 -9.58 21.21
C SER A 154 -0.84 -10.24 20.86
N GLN A 155 -0.58 -10.52 19.58
CA GLN A 155 0.67 -11.06 19.06
C GLN A 155 1.71 -9.96 18.77
N LYS A 156 1.36 -8.70 19.03
CA LYS A 156 2.16 -7.50 18.73
C LYS A 156 2.34 -7.24 17.24
N PHE A 157 1.50 -7.81 16.39
CA PHE A 157 1.47 -7.48 14.97
C PHE A 157 0.75 -6.15 14.79
N ILE A 158 1.17 -5.39 13.79
CA ILE A 158 0.43 -4.20 13.38
C ILE A 158 -0.58 -4.60 12.32
N HIS A 159 -1.80 -4.10 12.46
CA HIS A 159 -2.91 -4.33 11.56
C HIS A 159 -3.33 -3.00 10.95
N CYS A 160 -3.76 -3.00 9.70
CA CYS A 160 -4.50 -1.86 9.15
C CYS A 160 -5.82 -2.30 8.50
N LYS A 161 -6.87 -1.52 8.78
CA LYS A 161 -8.20 -1.69 8.19
C LYS A 161 -8.75 -0.33 7.77
N THR A 162 -9.38 -0.28 6.61
CA THR A 162 -10.15 0.89 6.19
C THR A 162 -11.61 0.64 6.53
N LYS A 163 -12.19 1.50 7.37
CA LYS A 163 -13.59 1.36 7.81
C LYS A 163 -14.52 1.22 6.61
N VAL A 164 -15.28 0.14 6.57
CA VAL A 164 -16.48 0.06 5.73
C VAL A 164 -17.50 1.02 6.37
N PRO A 165 -18.17 1.90 5.62
CA PRO A 165 -19.33 2.61 6.14
C PRO A 165 -20.43 1.56 6.39
N GLN A 166 -20.39 0.88 7.53
CA GLN A 166 -21.51 0.08 8.00
C GLN A 166 -22.39 0.98 8.89
N LEU A 167 -23.68 0.95 8.59
CA LEU A 167 -24.75 1.53 9.40
C LEU A 167 -24.64 0.96 10.82
N VAL A 168 -24.34 1.84 11.78
CA VAL A 168 -24.57 1.73 13.22
C VAL A 168 -24.59 0.31 13.79
N GLU A 169 -23.46 -0.15 14.35
CA GLU A 169 -23.50 -0.91 15.60
C GLU A 169 -22.40 -0.39 16.53
N GLN A 170 -22.83 0.04 17.71
CA GLN A 170 -21.99 0.46 18.83
C GLN A 170 -21.41 -0.80 19.47
N GLU A 171 -20.09 -0.91 19.57
CA GLU A 171 -19.48 -1.55 20.73
C GLU A 171 -18.28 -0.74 21.23
N ALA A 172 -18.15 -0.72 22.55
CA ALA A 172 -17.44 0.24 23.35
C ALA A 172 -16.28 -0.43 24.10
N VAL A 173 -15.21 0.35 24.32
CA VAL A 173 -14.16 0.21 25.37
C VAL A 173 -13.22 -1.00 25.18
N GLU A 174 -11.90 -0.84 25.09
CA GLU A 174 -11.00 -0.64 26.24
C GLU A 174 -9.74 0.21 25.96
N GLU A 175 -9.34 0.94 27.01
CA GLU A 175 -8.13 1.76 27.13
C GLU A 175 -6.85 0.94 27.37
N SER A 176 -5.71 1.59 27.12
CA SER A 176 -4.39 1.39 27.77
C SER A 176 -3.50 0.26 27.20
N THR A 177 -2.16 0.36 27.05
CA THR A 177 -1.15 1.28 27.58
C THR A 177 0.17 1.12 26.79
N THR A 178 0.97 2.19 26.78
CA THR A 178 2.44 2.27 26.56
C THR A 178 3.00 1.81 25.22
N VAL A 179 3.25 2.78 24.35
CA VAL A 179 4.17 2.61 23.23
C VAL A 179 5.47 3.33 23.54
N SER A 180 6.58 2.60 23.51
CA SER A 180 7.88 3.19 23.25
C SER A 180 7.91 3.66 21.79
N ASN A 181 7.75 4.97 21.62
CA ASN A 181 7.81 5.77 20.39
C ASN A 181 6.79 5.44 19.30
N VAL A 182 5.52 5.66 19.62
CA VAL A 182 4.51 6.09 18.64
C VAL A 182 4.36 7.59 18.83
N ILE A 183 4.75 8.38 17.82
CA ILE A 183 4.37 9.79 17.78
C ILE A 183 3.35 9.91 16.66
N PHE A 184 2.08 9.93 17.05
CA PHE A 184 1.03 10.60 16.29
C PHE A 184 1.11 12.08 16.64
N ASN A 185 1.41 12.92 15.64
CA ASN A 185 1.13 14.35 15.62
C ASN A 185 0.38 14.68 14.34
#